data_AF-A0A9Q9CIS7-F1
#
_entry.id   AF-A0A9Q9CIS7-F1
#
_cell.length_a   1.000
_cell.length_b   1.000
_cell.length_c   1.000
_cell.angle_alpha   90.00
_cell.angle_beta   90.00
_cell.angle_gamma   90.00
#
_symmetry.space_group_name_H-M   'P 1'
#
loop_
_entity.id
_entity.type
_entity.pdbx_description
1 polymer ?
#
loop_
_entity_poly.entity_id
_entity_poly.type
_entity_poly.pdbx_seq_one_letter_code
_entity_poly.pdbx_strand_id
1 'polypeptide(L)'
;MELVLTQNRAVGERQKTHFIRHFLNLKGSSSKYTAISYERDILDFFQVEKIEEITLEQIVAVNMFDVEHYLLDLKGKGCASATINRKVSSLSSLYKWLLKYQDNRTGRALLYFNPFGNLRDEKPKVNSKETEFLTSEECVKLLSVFDTKKILDLRNKTIMYLALTTALRKSELINIKLKDIAKYGEYDVIHVIRKGSKKDMVKIQPIVKSLIYDYVKRTDRNFNDHAEAYLFIGHSRNKRNNEKLDPSSLNYMIKAACKKADINKHLKVHSTRHTAITLAITGGASIEKVRDFAAHQNIATTNRYVHSIDKLKENAGDFIRLDDIEFNR
;
A
#
# COMPACT_ATOMS: atom_id res chain seq x y z
N MET A 1 -60.29 4.81 36.85
CA MET A 1 -60.62 3.98 35.66
C MET A 1 -60.06 4.71 34.45
N GLU A 2 -58.77 4.64 34.12
CA GLU A 2 -57.99 3.40 33.83
C GLU A 2 -58.82 2.48 32.90
N LEU A 3 -58.39 2.08 31.70
CA LEU A 3 -57.11 1.46 31.37
C LEU A 3 -56.76 1.57 29.86
N VAL A 4 -55.47 1.83 29.63
CA VAL A 4 -54.56 1.13 28.69
C VAL A 4 -54.80 1.25 27.18
N LEU A 5 -54.14 2.27 26.60
CA LEU A 5 -53.52 2.14 25.27
C LEU A 5 -52.11 1.58 25.47
N THR A 6 -51.97 0.27 25.26
CA THR A 6 -50.70 -0.42 25.28
C THR A 6 -49.82 0.08 24.14
N GLN A 7 -48.66 0.60 24.52
CA GLN A 7 -47.52 0.86 23.65
C GLN A 7 -47.27 -0.33 22.71
N ASN A 8 -47.02 -0.05 21.43
CA ASN A 8 -46.10 -0.89 20.69
C ASN A 8 -45.31 -0.11 19.62
N ARG A 9 -44.06 0.17 20.04
CA ARG A 9 -42.82 0.18 19.26
C ARG A 9 -42.69 1.22 18.14
N ALA A 10 -42.00 2.29 18.52
CA ALA A 10 -41.12 3.08 17.68
C ALA A 10 -40.33 2.16 16.72
N VAL A 11 -40.70 2.23 15.44
CA VAL A 11 -39.80 1.90 14.34
C VAL A 11 -38.69 2.94 14.41
N GLY A 12 -37.51 2.55 14.90
CA GLY A 12 -36.36 3.44 14.97
C GLY A 12 -36.13 4.10 13.62
N GLU A 13 -36.10 5.43 13.61
CA GLU A 13 -35.79 6.22 12.42
C GLU A 13 -34.46 5.72 11.84
N ARG A 14 -34.51 5.02 10.71
CA ARG A 14 -33.30 4.78 9.91
C ARG A 14 -32.85 6.14 9.40
N GLN A 15 -31.87 6.73 10.09
CA GLN A 15 -31.20 7.94 9.65
C GLN A 15 -30.72 7.72 8.21
N LYS A 16 -31.30 8.47 7.27
CA LYS A 16 -30.98 8.33 5.85
C LYS A 16 -29.50 8.65 5.65
N THR A 17 -28.70 7.63 5.36
CA THR A 17 -27.27 7.81 5.11
C THR A 17 -27.07 8.57 3.80
N HIS A 18 -26.26 9.63 3.82
CA HIS A 18 -25.93 10.41 2.64
C HIS A 18 -25.37 9.51 1.52
N PHE A 19 -25.77 9.73 0.27
CA PHE A 19 -25.42 8.83 -0.85
C PHE A 19 -23.90 8.77 -1.09
N ILE A 20 -23.19 9.88 -0.93
CA ILE A 20 -21.71 9.92 -0.99
C ILE A 20 -21.11 9.10 0.15
N ARG A 21 -21.68 9.15 1.36
CA ARG A 21 -21.22 8.33 2.49
C ARG A 21 -21.37 6.84 2.18
N HIS A 22 -22.47 6.45 1.55
CA HIS A 22 -22.68 5.08 1.11
C HIS A 22 -21.62 4.65 0.08
N PHE A 23 -21.35 5.47 -0.94
CA PHE A 23 -20.25 5.23 -1.90
C PHE A 23 -18.89 5.08 -1.22
N LEU A 24 -18.55 5.98 -0.29
CA LEU A 24 -17.29 5.94 0.44
C LEU A 24 -17.16 4.69 1.31
N ASN A 25 -18.25 4.23 1.95
CA ASN A 25 -18.27 2.98 2.70
C ASN A 25 -17.99 1.77 1.80
N LEU A 26 -18.58 1.72 0.60
CA LEU A 26 -18.29 0.68 -0.38
C LEU A 26 -16.82 0.68 -0.79
N LYS A 27 -16.19 1.85 -0.98
CA LYS A 27 -14.75 1.96 -1.29
C LYS A 27 -13.87 1.63 -0.08
N GLY A 28 -14.31 2.00 1.12
CA GLY A 28 -13.64 1.77 2.40
C GLY A 28 -13.54 0.29 2.77
N SER A 29 -14.45 -0.55 2.28
CA SER A 29 -14.42 -2.01 2.46
C SER A 29 -13.09 -2.65 2.02
N SER A 30 -12.44 -2.07 1.00
CA SER A 30 -11.14 -2.55 0.50
C SER A 30 -9.95 -1.84 1.13
N SER A 31 -10.10 -0.57 1.53
CA SER A 31 -9.04 0.23 2.18
C SER A 31 -9.64 1.51 2.76
N LYS A 32 -9.53 1.70 4.08
CA LYS A 32 -9.94 2.92 4.77
C LYS A 32 -9.26 4.17 4.18
N TYR A 33 -7.98 4.08 3.81
CA TYR A 33 -7.23 5.18 3.21
C TYR A 33 -7.74 5.59 1.83
N THR A 34 -8.32 4.64 1.08
CA THR A 34 -8.95 4.95 -0.21
C THR A 34 -10.19 5.80 0.02
N ALA A 35 -11.05 5.44 0.98
CA ALA A 35 -12.23 6.22 1.32
C ALA A 35 -11.84 7.64 1.79
N ILE A 36 -10.88 7.77 2.71
CA ILE A 36 -10.39 9.07 3.19
C ILE A 36 -9.85 9.92 2.03
N SER A 37 -9.07 9.33 1.12
CA SER A 37 -8.52 10.05 -0.02
C SER A 37 -9.61 10.51 -0.99
N TYR A 38 -10.65 9.69 -1.19
CA TYR A 38 -11.77 10.00 -2.08
C TYR A 38 -12.65 11.09 -1.48
N GLU A 39 -12.96 11.00 -0.19
CA GLU A 39 -13.71 12.01 0.54
C GLU A 39 -13.04 13.37 0.43
N ARG A 40 -11.74 13.45 0.74
CA ARG A 40 -10.97 14.69 0.60
C ARG A 40 -10.99 15.26 -0.82
N ASP A 41 -10.93 14.40 -1.85
CA ASP A 41 -10.96 14.87 -3.24
C ASP A 41 -12.35 15.36 -3.67
N ILE A 42 -13.40 14.73 -3.15
CA ILE A 42 -14.79 15.14 -3.40
C ILE A 42 -15.07 16.48 -2.73
N LEU A 43 -14.73 16.62 -1.44
CA LEU A 43 -14.87 17.88 -0.70
C LEU A 43 -14.12 19.04 -1.38
N ASP A 44 -12.89 18.76 -1.83
CA ASP A 44 -12.06 19.74 -2.54
C ASP A 44 -12.62 20.15 -3.90
N PHE A 45 -13.27 19.26 -4.65
CA PHE A 45 -13.92 19.64 -5.91
C PHE A 45 -15.16 20.51 -5.67
N PHE A 46 -16.00 20.13 -4.72
CA PHE A 46 -17.23 20.87 -4.39
C PHE A 46 -16.99 22.09 -3.49
N GLN A 47 -15.77 22.29 -3.00
CA GLN A 47 -15.38 23.40 -2.10
C GLN A 47 -16.25 23.46 -0.83
N VAL A 48 -16.50 22.29 -0.22
CA VAL A 48 -17.31 22.15 1.01
C VAL A 48 -16.52 21.44 2.10
N GLU A 49 -16.94 21.60 3.36
CA GLU A 49 -16.27 20.96 4.50
C GLU A 49 -16.82 19.57 4.80
N LYS A 50 -18.12 19.35 4.54
CA LYS A 50 -18.81 18.09 4.83
C LYS A 50 -19.53 17.57 3.60
N ILE A 51 -19.53 16.25 3.40
CA ILE A 51 -20.18 15.66 2.22
C ILE A 51 -21.69 15.82 2.26
N GLU A 52 -22.27 16.02 3.45
CA GLU A 52 -23.69 16.27 3.67
C GLU A 52 -24.14 17.62 3.08
N GLU A 53 -23.21 18.51 2.76
CA GLU A 53 -23.50 19.78 2.07
C GLU A 53 -23.67 19.61 0.55
N ILE A 54 -23.28 18.45 0.00
CA ILE A 54 -23.31 18.19 -1.44
C ILE A 54 -24.65 17.58 -1.83
N THR A 55 -25.47 18.33 -2.56
CA THR A 55 -26.78 17.86 -3.00
C THR A 55 -26.70 17.03 -4.29
N LEU A 56 -27.77 16.29 -4.59
CA LEU A 56 -27.88 15.55 -5.85
C LEU A 56 -27.96 16.50 -7.04
N GLU A 57 -28.62 17.65 -6.88
CA GLU A 57 -28.73 18.68 -7.92
C GLU A 57 -27.35 19.22 -8.31
N GLN A 58 -26.49 19.51 -7.32
CA GLN A 58 -25.11 19.93 -7.59
C GLN A 58 -24.32 18.87 -8.35
N ILE A 59 -24.47 17.59 -7.98
CA ILE A 59 -23.82 16.46 -8.67
C ILE A 59 -24.29 16.34 -10.12
N VAL A 60 -25.58 16.49 -10.38
CA VAL A 60 -26.17 16.39 -11.72
C VAL A 60 -25.81 17.60 -12.60
N ALA A 61 -25.62 18.77 -12.00
CA ALA A 61 -25.28 20.01 -12.70
C ALA A 61 -23.83 20.04 -13.24
N VAL A 62 -22.93 19.22 -12.70
CA VAL A 62 -21.52 19.19 -13.11
C VAL A 62 -21.39 18.78 -14.57
N ASN A 63 -20.77 19.66 -15.35
CA ASN A 63 -20.50 19.47 -16.77
C ASN A 63 -18.99 19.53 -17.08
N MET A 64 -18.65 19.47 -18.36
CA MET A 64 -17.25 19.45 -18.82
C MET A 64 -16.49 20.72 -18.43
N PHE A 65 -17.12 21.90 -18.45
CA PHE A 65 -16.49 23.17 -18.12
C PHE A 65 -16.10 23.26 -16.64
N ASP A 66 -16.94 22.72 -15.73
CA ASP A 66 -16.61 22.67 -14.30
C ASP A 66 -15.35 21.82 -14.06
N VAL A 67 -15.23 20.72 -14.81
CA VAL A 67 -14.09 19.82 -14.75
C VAL A 67 -12.83 20.49 -15.30
N GLU A 68 -12.92 21.17 -16.44
CA GLU A 68 -11.81 21.93 -17.02
C GLU A 68 -11.34 23.04 -16.11
N HIS A 69 -12.27 23.83 -15.55
CA HIS A 69 -11.98 24.88 -14.59
C HIS A 69 -11.25 24.32 -13.36
N TYR A 70 -11.74 23.21 -12.81
CA TYR A 70 -11.07 22.54 -11.70
C TYR A 70 -9.66 22.05 -12.05
N LEU A 71 -9.45 21.52 -13.26
CA LEU A 71 -8.12 21.13 -13.71
C LEU A 71 -7.17 22.32 -13.86
N LEU A 72 -7.66 23.45 -14.35
CA LEU A 72 -6.89 24.69 -14.45
C LEU A 72 -6.53 25.24 -13.07
N ASP A 73 -7.48 25.27 -12.13
CA ASP A 73 -7.23 25.68 -10.74
C ASP A 73 -6.16 24.79 -10.07
N LEU A 74 -6.25 23.47 -10.21
CA LEU A 74 -5.23 22.56 -9.68
C LEU A 74 -3.84 22.80 -10.30
N LYS A 75 -3.78 23.09 -11.60
CA LYS A 75 -2.52 23.46 -12.30
C LYS A 75 -2.00 24.80 -11.79
N GLY A 76 -2.85 25.81 -11.63
CA GLY A 76 -2.52 27.13 -11.10
C GLY A 76 -1.99 27.07 -9.66
N LYS A 77 -2.51 26.15 -8.85
CA LYS A 77 -2.01 25.83 -7.50
C LYS A 77 -0.69 25.05 -7.49
N GLY A 78 -0.12 24.70 -8.65
CA GLY A 78 1.14 23.95 -8.74
C GLY A 78 1.03 22.49 -8.30
N CYS A 79 -0.17 21.88 -8.36
CA CYS A 79 -0.33 20.48 -7.98
C CYS A 79 0.46 19.56 -8.93
N ALA A 80 1.17 18.57 -8.36
CA ALA A 80 1.86 17.55 -9.16
C ALA A 80 0.88 16.76 -10.04
N SER A 81 1.30 16.37 -11.25
CA SER A 81 0.47 15.62 -12.21
C SER A 81 -0.17 14.36 -11.61
N ALA A 82 0.56 13.63 -10.75
CA ALA A 82 0.05 12.47 -10.05
C ALA A 82 -1.09 12.81 -9.07
N THR A 83 -1.03 13.97 -8.41
CA THR A 83 -2.08 14.47 -7.52
C THR A 83 -3.34 14.82 -8.31
N ILE A 84 -3.18 15.51 -9.44
CA ILE A 84 -4.28 15.87 -10.34
C ILE A 84 -4.97 14.59 -10.84
N ASN A 85 -4.19 13.63 -11.36
CA ASN A 85 -4.74 12.36 -11.87
C ASN A 85 -5.44 11.54 -10.78
N ARG A 86 -4.95 11.57 -9.53
CA ARG A 86 -5.63 10.94 -8.39
C ARG A 86 -6.97 11.61 -8.10
N LYS A 87 -7.03 12.94 -7.98
CA LYS A 87 -8.27 13.70 -7.73
C LYS A 87 -9.33 13.40 -8.79
N VAL A 88 -8.95 13.46 -10.07
CA VAL A 88 -9.83 13.10 -11.19
C VAL A 88 -10.30 11.65 -11.12
N SER A 89 -9.43 10.72 -10.73
CA SER A 89 -9.79 9.29 -10.62
C SER A 89 -10.79 9.03 -9.48
N SER A 90 -10.68 9.76 -8.37
CA SER A 90 -11.63 9.72 -7.26
C SER A 90 -13.01 10.20 -7.71
N LEU A 91 -13.09 11.37 -8.35
CA LEU A 91 -14.34 11.94 -8.87
C LEU A 91 -14.94 11.06 -9.96
N SER A 92 -14.15 10.63 -10.95
CA SER A 92 -14.60 9.69 -11.99
C SER A 92 -15.16 8.39 -11.41
N SER A 93 -14.64 7.92 -10.27
CA SER A 93 -15.16 6.73 -9.59
C SER A 93 -16.52 6.96 -8.92
N LEU A 94 -16.76 8.16 -8.38
CA LEU A 94 -18.06 8.56 -7.84
C LEU A 94 -19.11 8.61 -8.96
N TYR A 95 -18.83 9.33 -10.05
CA TYR A 95 -19.75 9.44 -11.18
C TYR A 95 -20.01 8.09 -11.86
N LYS A 96 -19.00 7.22 -12.00
CA LYS A 96 -19.20 5.83 -12.46
C LYS A 96 -20.11 5.01 -11.56
N TRP A 97 -20.09 5.27 -10.26
CA TRP A 97 -20.98 4.59 -9.33
C TRP A 97 -22.41 5.13 -9.45
N LEU A 98 -22.58 6.46 -9.52
CA LEU A 98 -23.87 7.12 -9.69
C LEU A 98 -24.58 6.78 -11.00
N LEU A 99 -23.83 6.55 -12.09
CA LEU A 99 -24.36 6.11 -13.39
C LEU A 99 -25.17 4.80 -13.33
N LYS A 100 -25.06 4.03 -12.25
CA LYS A 100 -25.79 2.77 -12.06
C LYS A 100 -27.20 2.95 -11.48
N TYR A 101 -27.55 4.17 -11.08
CA TYR A 101 -28.79 4.44 -10.35
C TYR A 101 -29.73 5.32 -11.17
N GLN A 102 -31.02 5.17 -10.88
CA GLN A 102 -32.11 5.94 -11.46
C GLN A 102 -32.88 6.68 -10.37
N ASP A 103 -33.52 7.78 -10.73
CA ASP A 103 -34.49 8.45 -9.88
C ASP A 103 -35.78 7.62 -9.84
N ASN A 104 -36.14 7.16 -8.64
CA ASN A 104 -37.33 6.34 -8.43
C ASN A 104 -38.65 7.11 -8.65
N ARG A 105 -38.64 8.45 -8.62
CA ARG A 105 -39.83 9.28 -8.86
C ARG A 105 -40.14 9.38 -10.35
N THR A 106 -39.11 9.51 -11.17
CA THR A 106 -39.23 9.75 -12.62
C THR A 106 -38.92 8.51 -13.47
N GLY A 107 -38.30 7.48 -12.88
CA GLY A 107 -37.81 6.30 -13.58
C GLY A 107 -36.62 6.57 -14.50
N ARG A 108 -36.05 7.79 -14.48
CA ARG A 108 -34.96 8.20 -15.38
C ARG A 108 -33.61 7.96 -14.72
N ALA A 109 -32.58 7.71 -15.54
CA ALA A 109 -31.21 7.62 -15.05
C ALA A 109 -30.82 8.92 -14.32
N LEU A 110 -30.12 8.80 -13.18
CA LEU A 110 -29.64 9.98 -12.46
C LEU A 110 -28.62 10.77 -13.27
N LEU A 111 -27.78 10.05 -14.02
CA LEU A 111 -26.74 10.59 -14.88
C LEU A 111 -26.72 9.77 -16.18
N TYR A 112 -26.37 10.43 -17.28
CA TYR A 112 -26.22 9.77 -18.59
C TYR A 112 -24.76 9.62 -19.01
N PHE A 113 -23.86 10.44 -18.46
CA PHE A 113 -22.44 10.38 -18.73
C PHE A 113 -21.62 10.72 -17.48
N ASN A 114 -20.33 10.41 -17.53
CA ASN A 114 -19.38 10.78 -16.48
C ASN A 114 -18.57 12.00 -16.96
N PRO A 115 -18.70 13.18 -16.33
CA PRO A 115 -17.96 14.38 -16.73
C PRO A 115 -16.45 14.23 -16.55
N PHE A 116 -16.01 13.27 -15.72
CA PHE A 116 -14.60 12.89 -15.55
C PHE A 116 -14.20 11.63 -16.33
N GLY A 117 -15.02 11.20 -17.28
CA GLY A 117 -14.88 9.93 -17.98
C GLY A 117 -13.80 9.92 -19.06
N ASN A 118 -13.71 11.00 -19.85
CA ASN A 118 -12.89 11.06 -21.05
C ASN A 118 -11.93 12.25 -21.06
N LEU A 119 -11.12 12.37 -20.00
CA LEU A 119 -10.19 13.50 -19.82
C LEU A 119 -8.75 13.14 -20.25
N ARG A 120 -8.58 12.42 -21.36
CA ARG A 120 -7.25 11.86 -21.70
C ARG A 120 -6.26 12.97 -22.06
N ASP A 121 -6.71 13.99 -22.76
CA ASP A 121 -5.86 15.04 -23.33
C ASP A 121 -5.70 16.24 -22.37
N GLU A 122 -6.67 16.43 -21.48
CA GLU A 122 -6.73 17.48 -20.47
C GLU A 122 -5.90 17.13 -19.23
N LYS A 123 -5.75 15.83 -18.96
CA LYS A 123 -4.93 15.32 -17.86
C LYS A 123 -3.45 15.59 -18.13
N PRO A 124 -2.72 16.11 -17.14
CA PRO A 124 -1.28 16.25 -17.28
C PRO A 124 -0.65 14.88 -17.46
N LYS A 125 0.20 14.76 -18.49
CA LYS A 125 1.08 13.59 -18.64
C LYS A 125 1.92 13.49 -17.37
N VAL A 126 1.90 12.30 -16.77
CA VAL A 126 2.81 12.02 -15.65
C VAL A 126 4.14 11.70 -16.28
N ASN A 127 5.07 12.65 -16.26
CA ASN A 127 6.48 12.32 -16.42
C ASN A 127 6.84 11.49 -15.19
N SER A 128 6.83 10.16 -15.33
CA SER A 128 7.30 9.29 -14.26
C SER A 128 8.78 9.58 -14.10
N LYS A 129 9.16 10.29 -13.03
CA LYS A 129 10.54 10.19 -12.56
C LYS A 129 10.84 8.71 -12.42
N GLU A 130 11.93 8.24 -13.02
CA GLU A 130 12.38 6.87 -12.80
C GLU A 130 12.50 6.65 -11.29
N THR A 131 11.93 5.54 -10.82
CA THR A 131 12.05 5.21 -9.40
C THR A 131 13.51 4.85 -9.18
N GLU A 132 14.21 5.62 -8.37
CA GLU A 132 15.59 5.28 -8.03
C GLU A 132 15.63 3.92 -7.34
N PHE A 133 16.61 3.10 -7.75
CA PHE A 133 16.92 1.81 -7.17
C PHE A 133 18.39 1.76 -6.73
N LEU A 134 18.71 0.75 -5.92
CA LEU A 134 20.06 0.48 -5.45
C LEU A 134 20.75 -0.55 -6.34
N THR A 135 22.04 -0.37 -6.59
CA THR A 135 22.89 -1.46 -7.10
C THR A 135 23.16 -2.48 -5.99
N SER A 136 23.78 -3.61 -6.33
CA SER A 136 24.19 -4.61 -5.33
C SER A 136 25.19 -4.03 -4.34
N GLU A 137 26.17 -3.25 -4.81
CA GLU A 137 27.18 -2.61 -3.96
C GLU A 137 26.55 -1.59 -3.01
N GLU A 138 25.59 -0.80 -3.49
CA GLU A 138 24.86 0.15 -2.65
C GLU A 138 23.97 -0.56 -1.63
N CYS A 139 23.37 -1.71 -1.97
CA CYS A 139 22.65 -2.54 -1.01
C CYS A 139 23.57 -2.99 0.13
N VAL A 140 24.77 -3.48 -0.19
CA VAL A 140 25.76 -3.90 0.80
C VAL A 140 26.18 -2.72 1.68
N LYS A 141 26.55 -1.58 1.08
CA LYS A 141 26.87 -0.34 1.81
C LYS A 141 25.73 0.09 2.72
N LEU A 142 24.49 0.04 2.25
CA LEU A 142 23.33 0.43 3.05
C LEU A 142 23.05 -0.55 4.20
N LEU A 143 23.33 -1.84 4.03
CA LEU A 143 23.12 -2.86 5.07
C LEU A 143 24.26 -2.89 6.11
N SER A 144 25.45 -2.42 5.76
CA SER A 144 26.61 -2.40 6.65
C SER A 144 26.55 -1.28 7.70
N VAL A 145 25.77 -0.21 7.48
CA VAL A 145 25.64 0.91 8.43
C VAL A 145 24.90 0.57 9.73
N PHE A 146 24.25 -0.59 9.79
CA PHE A 146 23.46 -1.03 10.94
C PHE A 146 24.30 -1.89 11.89
N ASP A 147 24.50 -1.39 13.11
CA ASP A 147 25.17 -2.12 14.19
C ASP A 147 24.19 -3.06 14.91
N THR A 148 24.26 -4.35 14.62
CA THR A 148 23.34 -5.37 15.17
C THR A 148 23.48 -5.58 16.68
N LYS A 149 24.45 -4.96 17.36
CA LYS A 149 24.50 -4.93 18.83
C LYS A 149 23.37 -4.07 19.41
N LYS A 150 22.90 -3.06 18.66
CA LYS A 150 21.80 -2.17 19.07
C LYS A 150 20.48 -2.71 18.54
N ILE A 151 19.49 -2.85 19.43
CA ILE A 151 18.18 -3.42 19.06
C ILE A 151 17.47 -2.67 17.92
N LEU A 152 17.63 -1.34 17.87
CA LEU A 152 17.09 -0.49 16.81
C LEU A 152 17.71 -0.80 15.45
N ASP A 153 19.03 -0.93 15.40
CA ASP A 153 19.77 -1.19 14.18
C ASP A 153 19.60 -2.65 13.74
N LEU A 154 19.50 -3.61 14.67
CA LEU A 154 19.10 -4.99 14.37
C LEU A 154 17.73 -5.02 13.69
N ARG A 155 16.70 -4.38 14.29
CA ARG A 155 15.37 -4.28 13.67
C ARG A 155 15.44 -3.67 12.27
N ASN A 156 16.14 -2.54 12.13
CA ASN A 156 16.22 -1.82 10.87
C ASN A 156 16.95 -2.64 9.80
N LYS A 157 18.03 -3.34 10.15
CA LYS A 157 18.75 -4.26 9.28
C LYS A 157 17.85 -5.41 8.82
N THR A 158 17.10 -6.03 9.73
CA THR A 158 16.13 -7.09 9.40
C THR A 158 15.06 -6.59 8.43
N ILE A 159 14.50 -5.39 8.67
CA ILE A 159 13.51 -4.76 7.78
C ILE A 159 14.10 -4.54 6.38
N MET A 160 15.32 -4.01 6.28
CA MET A 160 15.97 -3.72 5.01
C MET A 160 16.32 -4.98 4.23
N TYR A 161 16.92 -5.98 4.88
CA TYR A 161 17.19 -7.29 4.26
C TYR A 161 15.90 -7.91 3.73
N LEU A 162 14.84 -7.93 4.54
CA LEU A 162 13.56 -8.49 4.13
C LEU A 162 12.99 -7.71 2.94
N ALA A 163 12.97 -6.38 2.98
CA ALA A 163 12.44 -5.54 1.90
C ALA A 163 13.21 -5.69 0.57
N LEU A 164 14.54 -5.86 0.64
CA LEU A 164 15.42 -6.02 -0.52
C LEU A 164 15.39 -7.44 -1.11
N THR A 165 15.00 -8.45 -0.33
CA THR A 165 15.05 -9.87 -0.75
C THR A 165 13.68 -10.50 -1.00
N THR A 166 12.58 -9.83 -0.63
CA THR A 166 11.21 -10.39 -0.76
C THR A 166 10.27 -9.55 -1.61
N ALA A 167 10.72 -8.36 -2.05
CA ALA A 167 9.91 -7.38 -2.76
C ALA A 167 8.57 -7.03 -2.07
N LEU A 168 8.38 -7.26 -0.77
CA LEU A 168 7.10 -7.00 -0.10
C LEU A 168 6.68 -5.53 -0.22
N ARG A 169 5.37 -5.28 -0.37
CA ARG A 169 4.83 -3.92 -0.28
C ARG A 169 5.01 -3.40 1.14
N LYS A 170 5.11 -2.08 1.29
CA LYS A 170 5.17 -1.40 2.60
C LYS A 170 4.10 -1.93 3.58
N SER A 171 2.86 -2.08 3.12
CA SER A 171 1.75 -2.57 3.95
C SER A 171 1.89 -4.04 4.31
N GLU A 172 2.46 -4.87 3.43
CA GLU A 172 2.69 -6.29 3.71
C GLU A 172 3.81 -6.40 4.77
N LEU A 173 4.93 -5.73 4.55
CA LEU A 173 6.12 -5.72 5.41
C LEU A 173 5.84 -5.33 6.87
N ILE A 174 5.09 -4.24 7.11
CA ILE A 174 4.81 -3.77 8.47
C ILE A 174 3.72 -4.55 9.20
N ASN A 175 2.92 -5.34 8.47
CA ASN A 175 1.80 -6.08 9.05
C ASN A 175 2.15 -7.53 9.38
N ILE A 176 3.36 -7.97 9.08
CA ILE A 176 3.84 -9.31 9.44
C ILE A 176 3.73 -9.48 10.95
N LYS A 177 3.08 -10.57 11.37
CA LYS A 177 3.01 -11.04 12.75
C LYS A 177 3.96 -12.21 12.95
N LEU A 178 4.26 -12.53 14.21
CA LEU A 178 5.14 -13.66 14.53
C LEU A 178 4.59 -15.00 14.02
N LYS A 179 3.27 -15.22 14.11
CA LYS A 179 2.61 -16.40 13.54
C LYS A 179 2.71 -16.54 12.03
N ASP A 180 3.00 -15.45 11.32
CA ASP A 180 3.10 -15.48 9.86
C ASP A 180 4.44 -16.08 9.42
N ILE A 181 5.43 -16.17 10.33
CA ILE A 181 6.71 -16.85 10.10
C ILE A 181 6.51 -18.35 10.31
N ALA A 182 6.69 -19.13 9.25
CA ALA A 182 6.41 -20.56 9.27
C ALA A 182 7.40 -21.33 8.42
N LYS A 183 7.36 -22.67 8.54
CA LYS A 183 7.97 -23.57 7.58
C LYS A 183 6.92 -24.08 6.60
N TYR A 184 7.32 -24.23 5.35
CA TYR A 184 6.57 -24.95 4.32
C TYR A 184 7.48 -26.00 3.69
N GLY A 185 7.33 -27.26 4.13
CA GLY A 185 8.34 -28.29 3.90
C GLY A 185 9.68 -27.88 4.52
N GLU A 186 10.74 -27.93 3.71
CA GLU A 186 12.10 -27.54 4.12
C GLU A 186 12.36 -26.02 4.08
N TYR A 187 11.42 -25.23 3.53
CA TYR A 187 11.61 -23.80 3.31
C TYR A 187 11.05 -22.95 4.44
N ASP A 188 11.79 -21.89 4.82
CA ASP A 188 11.27 -20.84 5.69
C ASP A 188 10.49 -19.81 4.86
N VAL A 189 9.28 -19.49 5.31
CA VAL A 189 8.33 -18.63 4.60
C VAL A 189 7.66 -17.61 5.52
N ILE A 190 7.16 -16.53 4.90
CA ILE A 190 6.27 -15.56 5.54
C ILE A 190 4.91 -15.60 4.84
N HIS A 191 3.85 -15.89 5.59
CA HIS A 191 2.48 -15.73 5.12
C HIS A 191 2.11 -14.25 5.02
N VAL A 192 1.55 -13.84 3.89
CA VAL A 192 1.16 -12.44 3.66
C VAL A 192 -0.23 -12.34 3.07
N ILE A 193 -0.91 -11.24 3.41
CA ILE A 193 -2.20 -10.87 2.81
C ILE A 193 -1.96 -9.75 1.82
N ARG A 194 -2.17 -10.03 0.54
CA ARG A 194 -2.01 -9.08 -0.55
C ARG A 194 -3.31 -8.32 -0.83
N LYS A 195 -3.23 -7.33 -1.72
CA LYS A 195 -4.38 -6.52 -2.18
C LYS A 195 -5.53 -7.43 -2.63
N GLY A 196 -6.75 -7.09 -2.17
CA GLY A 196 -7.95 -7.90 -2.43
C GLY A 196 -8.09 -9.11 -1.50
N SER A 197 -7.46 -9.08 -0.33
CA SER A 197 -7.52 -10.13 0.69
C SER A 197 -7.00 -11.50 0.22
N LYS A 198 -6.12 -11.50 -0.79
CA LYS A 198 -5.51 -12.73 -1.32
C LYS A 198 -4.38 -13.18 -0.40
N LYS A 199 -4.49 -14.40 0.13
CA LYS A 199 -3.42 -15.03 0.92
C LYS A 199 -2.30 -15.50 -0.02
N ASP A 200 -1.07 -15.33 0.41
CA ASP A 200 0.12 -15.80 -0.30
C ASP A 200 1.23 -16.12 0.72
N MET A 201 2.33 -16.71 0.26
CA MET A 201 3.53 -16.95 1.07
C MET A 201 4.79 -16.57 0.30
N VAL A 202 5.80 -16.07 1.02
CA VAL A 202 7.06 -15.65 0.44
C VAL A 202 8.21 -16.35 1.15
N LYS A 203 9.06 -17.06 0.40
CA LYS A 203 10.28 -17.67 0.91
C LYS A 203 11.23 -16.59 1.42
N ILE A 204 11.90 -16.86 2.54
CA ILE A 204 12.96 -16.01 3.08
C ILE A 204 14.30 -16.72 3.07
N GLN A 205 15.37 -15.96 2.84
CA GLN A 205 16.72 -16.48 2.87
C GLN A 205 17.17 -16.81 4.30
N PRO A 206 18.15 -17.71 4.49
CA PRO A 206 18.68 -18.07 5.82
C PRO A 206 19.16 -16.87 6.64
N ILE A 207 19.80 -15.88 5.99
CA ILE A 207 20.25 -14.65 6.67
C ILE A 207 19.07 -13.84 7.24
N VAL A 208 17.98 -13.73 6.48
CA VAL A 208 16.76 -13.03 6.89
C VAL A 208 16.13 -13.74 8.09
N LYS A 209 16.04 -15.07 8.04
CA LYS A 209 15.56 -15.88 9.16
C LYS A 209 16.40 -15.65 10.41
N SER A 210 17.73 -15.75 10.29
CA SER A 210 18.64 -15.53 11.42
C SER A 210 18.41 -14.16 12.08
N LEU A 211 18.32 -13.10 11.27
CA LEU A 211 18.04 -11.74 11.74
C LEU A 211 16.66 -11.59 12.40
N ILE A 212 15.63 -12.28 11.88
CA ILE A 212 14.29 -12.31 12.48
C ILE A 212 14.34 -12.99 13.85
N TYR A 213 14.97 -14.16 13.95
CA TYR A 213 15.03 -14.93 15.20
C TYR A 213 15.85 -14.21 16.27
N ASP A 214 17.00 -13.63 15.91
CA ASP A 214 17.80 -12.82 16.84
C ASP A 214 17.00 -11.60 17.33
N TYR A 215 16.31 -10.91 16.42
CA TYR A 215 15.48 -9.76 16.78
C TYR A 215 14.33 -10.14 17.72
N VAL A 216 13.61 -11.23 17.44
CA VAL A 216 12.51 -11.73 18.30
C VAL A 216 13.04 -12.07 19.68
N LYS A 217 14.14 -12.83 19.76
CA LYS A 217 14.80 -13.22 21.01
C LYS A 217 15.23 -12.01 21.85
N ARG A 218 15.89 -11.00 21.25
CA ARG A 218 16.35 -9.79 21.96
C ARG A 218 15.25 -8.80 22.35
N THR A 219 14.01 -9.10 21.97
CA THR A 219 12.82 -8.37 22.44
C THR A 219 12.02 -9.18 23.46
N ASP A 220 12.60 -10.25 24.01
CA ASP A 220 11.97 -11.16 24.99
C ASP A 220 10.62 -11.72 24.53
N ARG A 221 10.48 -11.91 23.21
CA ARG A 221 9.30 -12.51 22.58
C ARG A 221 9.64 -13.89 22.04
N ASN A 222 8.62 -14.70 21.83
CA ASN A 222 8.75 -15.99 21.15
C ASN A 222 7.57 -16.19 20.19
N PHE A 223 7.74 -17.08 19.22
CA PHE A 223 6.78 -17.28 18.13
C PHE A 223 5.45 -17.90 18.59
N ASN A 224 5.41 -18.57 19.75
CA ASN A 224 4.23 -19.26 20.26
C ASN A 224 3.36 -18.33 21.11
N ASP A 225 3.90 -17.84 22.23
CA ASP A 225 3.14 -17.04 23.21
C ASP A 225 2.80 -15.64 22.66
N HIS A 226 3.58 -15.17 21.68
CA HIS A 226 3.41 -13.85 21.08
C HIS A 226 2.98 -13.95 19.60
N ALA A 227 2.35 -15.05 19.19
CA ALA A 227 1.93 -15.33 17.82
C ALA A 227 1.22 -14.15 17.13
N GLU A 228 0.33 -13.43 17.83
CA GLU A 228 -0.43 -12.30 17.29
C GLU A 228 0.32 -10.96 17.28
N ALA A 229 1.49 -10.89 17.92
CA ALA A 229 2.29 -9.67 17.96
C ALA A 229 2.88 -9.36 16.58
N TYR A 230 2.95 -8.08 16.24
CA TYR A 230 3.66 -7.65 15.04
C TYR A 230 5.15 -7.97 15.15
N LEU A 231 5.74 -8.48 14.06
CA LEU A 231 7.17 -8.79 14.01
C LEU A 231 7.98 -7.55 14.37
N PHE A 232 7.74 -6.45 13.67
CA PHE A 232 8.43 -5.17 13.87
C PHE A 232 7.64 -4.22 14.77
N ILE A 233 8.26 -3.83 15.88
CA ILE A 233 7.67 -2.96 16.89
C ILE A 233 8.38 -1.62 17.00
N GLY A 234 7.67 -0.63 17.55
CA GLY A 234 8.25 0.63 18.02
C GLY A 234 9.19 0.41 19.22
N HIS A 235 10.19 1.28 19.35
CA HIS A 235 11.21 1.24 20.41
C HIS A 235 11.37 2.62 21.07
N SER A 236 10.29 3.42 21.11
CA SER A 236 10.33 4.76 21.69
C SER A 236 10.38 4.70 23.21
N ARG A 237 11.26 5.50 23.82
CA ARG A 237 11.40 5.63 25.29
C ARG A 237 10.09 6.03 26.01
N ASN A 238 9.14 6.65 25.30
CA ASN A 238 7.93 7.22 25.90
C ASN A 238 6.66 6.38 25.63
N LYS A 239 6.58 5.16 26.18
CA LYS A 239 5.34 4.36 26.37
C LYS A 239 4.82 3.41 25.27
N ARG A 240 5.63 2.91 24.33
CA ARG A 240 5.12 1.93 23.33
C ARG A 240 6.10 0.80 22.99
N ASN A 241 6.66 0.17 24.01
CA ASN A 241 7.30 -1.13 23.82
C ASN A 241 6.19 -2.13 23.42
N ASN A 242 6.34 -2.82 22.29
CA ASN A 242 5.42 -3.82 21.73
C ASN A 242 4.26 -3.33 20.84
N GLU A 243 4.13 -2.03 20.54
CA GLU A 243 3.20 -1.60 19.50
C GLU A 243 3.79 -1.74 18.09
N LYS A 244 2.91 -1.94 17.11
CA LYS A 244 3.27 -1.99 15.69
C LYS A 244 4.15 -0.80 15.30
N LEU A 245 5.21 -1.05 14.53
CA LEU A 245 6.02 0.00 13.96
C LEU A 245 5.17 0.98 13.12
N ASP A 246 5.34 2.28 13.37
CA ASP A 246 4.70 3.32 12.57
C ASP A 246 5.20 3.24 11.12
N PRO A 247 4.30 3.06 10.12
CA PRO A 247 4.67 3.09 8.71
C PRO A 247 5.48 4.32 8.29
N SER A 248 5.33 5.47 8.93
CA SER A 248 6.10 6.69 8.65
C SER A 248 7.61 6.50 8.95
N SER A 249 7.92 5.70 9.98
CA SER A 249 9.29 5.45 10.46
C SER A 249 10.17 4.75 9.43
N LEU A 250 9.58 3.98 8.51
CA LEU A 250 10.35 3.27 7.49
C LEU A 250 11.07 4.21 6.53
N ASN A 251 10.42 5.29 6.07
CA ASN A 251 11.07 6.24 5.16
C ASN A 251 12.16 7.04 5.88
N TYR A 252 11.95 7.36 7.17
CA TYR A 252 12.95 8.03 7.99
C TYR A 252 14.19 7.15 8.18
N MET A 253 13.98 5.88 8.51
CA MET A 253 15.05 4.88 8.64
C MET A 253 15.86 4.74 7.34
N ILE A 254 15.19 4.58 6.20
CA ILE A 254 15.86 4.45 4.89
C ILE A 254 16.68 5.71 4.59
N LYS A 255 16.12 6.90 4.79
CA LYS A 255 16.84 8.16 4.57
C LYS A 255 18.07 8.29 5.46
N ALA A 256 17.95 7.92 6.74
CA ALA A 256 19.06 7.93 7.68
C ALA A 256 20.16 6.92 7.29
N ALA A 257 19.78 5.73 6.85
CA ALA A 257 20.71 4.71 6.37
C ALA A 257 21.44 5.15 5.09
N CYS A 258 20.73 5.73 4.12
CA CYS A 258 21.34 6.28 2.90
C CYS A 258 22.38 7.36 3.23
N LYS A 259 22.05 8.27 4.15
CA LYS A 259 22.98 9.32 4.60
C LYS A 259 24.23 8.72 5.26
N LYS A 260 24.08 7.69 6.09
CA LYS A 260 25.22 7.00 6.72
C LYS A 260 26.07 6.22 5.72
N ALA A 261 25.46 5.70 4.67
CA ALA A 261 26.10 4.88 3.64
C ALA A 261 26.70 5.71 2.49
N ASP A 262 26.61 7.04 2.56
CA ASP A 262 26.98 7.98 1.49
C ASP A 262 26.28 7.69 0.15
N ILE A 263 24.99 7.36 0.22
CA ILE A 263 24.15 7.09 -0.95
C ILE A 263 23.31 8.33 -1.26
N ASN A 264 23.67 9.03 -2.33
CA ASN A 264 23.01 10.25 -2.81
C ASN A 264 21.77 9.94 -3.68
N LYS A 265 20.84 9.13 -3.16
CA LYS A 265 19.56 8.78 -3.80
C LYS A 265 18.39 9.05 -2.85
N HIS A 266 17.25 9.48 -3.40
CA HIS A 266 16.03 9.74 -2.65
C HIS A 266 15.15 8.50 -2.50
N LEU A 267 15.64 7.53 -1.72
CA LEU A 267 14.96 6.26 -1.54
C LEU A 267 13.77 6.35 -0.57
N LYS A 268 12.72 5.61 -0.91
CA LYS A 268 11.56 5.33 -0.05
C LYS A 268 11.37 3.82 0.04
N VAL A 269 10.45 3.34 0.88
CA VAL A 269 10.14 1.90 1.01
C VAL A 269 9.76 1.25 -0.33
N HIS A 270 9.17 1.98 -1.27
CA HIS A 270 8.88 1.42 -2.59
C HIS A 270 10.12 1.32 -3.49
N SER A 271 11.15 2.13 -3.25
CA SER A 271 12.44 2.00 -3.92
C SER A 271 13.09 0.65 -3.60
N THR A 272 13.01 0.15 -2.36
CA THR A 272 13.60 -1.15 -1.99
C THR A 272 12.93 -2.32 -2.71
N ARG A 273 11.62 -2.22 -2.96
CA ARG A 273 10.90 -3.20 -3.78
C ARG A 273 11.32 -3.12 -5.24
N HIS A 274 11.50 -1.90 -5.78
CA HIS A 274 11.99 -1.75 -7.14
C HIS A 274 13.41 -2.31 -7.28
N THR A 275 14.30 -2.00 -6.34
CA THR A 275 15.62 -2.61 -6.19
C THR A 275 15.54 -4.14 -6.22
N ALA A 276 14.70 -4.75 -5.36
CA ALA A 276 14.59 -6.21 -5.30
C ALA A 276 14.21 -6.83 -6.66
N ILE A 277 13.27 -6.20 -7.36
CA ILE A 277 12.82 -6.62 -8.69
C ILE A 277 13.96 -6.46 -9.72
N THR A 278 14.60 -5.30 -9.76
CA THR A 278 15.67 -5.00 -10.71
C THR A 278 16.87 -5.92 -10.48
N LEU A 279 17.32 -6.08 -9.22
CA LEU A 279 18.44 -6.94 -8.87
C LEU A 279 18.17 -8.41 -9.20
N ALA A 280 16.94 -8.89 -9.00
CA ALA A 280 16.58 -10.24 -9.39
C ALA A 280 16.67 -10.44 -10.92
N ILE A 281 16.17 -9.47 -11.70
CA ILE A 281 16.28 -9.52 -13.18
C ILE A 281 17.75 -9.51 -13.61
N THR A 282 18.55 -8.57 -13.07
CA THR A 282 19.97 -8.46 -13.44
C THR A 282 20.81 -9.64 -12.92
N GLY A 283 20.37 -10.29 -11.84
CA GLY A 283 20.96 -11.53 -11.31
C GLY A 283 20.57 -12.79 -12.10
N GLY A 284 19.84 -12.66 -13.21
CA GLY A 284 19.51 -13.76 -14.11
C GLY A 284 18.16 -14.45 -13.83
N ALA A 285 17.33 -13.91 -12.93
CA ALA A 285 16.00 -14.45 -12.72
C ALA A 285 15.12 -14.19 -13.94
N SER A 286 14.39 -15.22 -14.38
CA SER A 286 13.44 -15.09 -15.47
C SER A 286 12.29 -14.15 -15.08
N ILE A 287 11.71 -13.44 -16.04
CA ILE A 287 10.67 -12.43 -15.75
C ILE A 287 9.39 -13.07 -15.18
N GLU A 288 9.12 -14.34 -15.51
CA GLU A 288 8.13 -15.23 -14.87
C GLU A 288 8.32 -15.22 -13.34
N LYS A 289 9.55 -15.54 -12.90
CA LYS A 289 9.91 -15.67 -11.49
C LYS A 289 9.83 -14.33 -10.79
N VAL A 290 10.30 -13.26 -11.45
CA VAL A 290 10.26 -11.90 -10.92
C VAL A 290 8.82 -11.40 -10.80
N ARG A 291 7.94 -11.78 -11.71
CA ARG A 291 6.50 -11.44 -11.65
C ARG A 291 5.82 -12.10 -10.45
N ASP A 292 6.10 -13.38 -10.22
CA ASP A 292 5.58 -14.11 -9.07
C ASP A 292 6.12 -13.52 -7.76
N PHE A 293 7.42 -13.25 -7.70
CA PHE A 293 8.10 -12.54 -6.61
C PHE A 293 7.45 -11.18 -6.30
N ALA A 294 7.09 -10.41 -7.33
CA ALA A 294 6.43 -9.14 -7.19
C ALA A 294 4.92 -9.26 -6.89
N ALA A 295 4.24 -10.35 -7.25
CA ALA A 295 2.79 -10.52 -7.16
C ALA A 295 1.97 -9.36 -7.76
N HIS A 296 2.14 -9.15 -9.06
CA HIS A 296 1.36 -8.17 -9.84
C HIS A 296 0.03 -8.79 -10.34
N GLN A 297 -1.10 -8.11 -10.10
CA GLN A 297 -2.46 -8.56 -10.45
C GLN A 297 -2.90 -8.21 -11.88
N ASN A 298 -2.14 -7.43 -12.66
CA ASN A 298 -2.57 -6.98 -13.99
C ASN A 298 -1.81 -7.73 -15.11
N ILE A 299 -2.56 -8.25 -16.08
CA ILE A 299 -2.13 -9.16 -17.16
C ILE A 299 -1.30 -8.43 -18.24
N ALA A 300 -1.51 -7.13 -18.44
CA ALA A 300 -0.73 -6.35 -19.43
C ALA A 300 0.78 -6.31 -19.13
N THR A 301 1.19 -6.46 -17.86
CA THR A 301 2.61 -6.53 -17.45
C THR A 301 3.16 -7.96 -17.39
N THR A 302 2.37 -8.96 -17.76
CA THR A 302 2.48 -10.32 -17.19
C THR A 302 2.31 -11.44 -18.24
N ASN A 303 1.83 -11.18 -19.46
CA ASN A 303 1.45 -12.20 -20.46
C ASN A 303 2.57 -13.06 -21.08
N ARG A 304 3.84 -12.94 -20.71
CA ARG A 304 4.92 -13.70 -21.38
C ARG A 304 5.20 -15.12 -20.83
N TYR A 305 4.59 -15.53 -19.72
CA TYR A 305 5.38 -16.26 -18.73
C TYR A 305 4.61 -17.31 -17.90
N VAL A 306 3.82 -18.16 -18.54
CA VAL A 306 2.89 -19.11 -17.90
C VAL A 306 3.49 -20.52 -18.06
N HIS A 307 3.80 -21.30 -17.02
CA HIS A 307 2.83 -22.08 -16.23
C HIS A 307 3.48 -22.71 -14.98
N SER A 308 2.61 -23.13 -14.07
CA SER A 308 2.82 -23.27 -12.63
C SER A 308 3.10 -24.73 -12.21
N ILE A 309 4.17 -24.95 -11.42
CA ILE A 309 4.31 -25.85 -10.25
C ILE A 309 5.76 -25.84 -9.70
N ASP A 310 6.73 -25.23 -10.40
CA ASP A 310 8.13 -25.04 -9.92
C ASP A 310 8.36 -23.87 -8.93
N LYS A 311 7.31 -23.22 -8.45
CA LYS A 311 7.36 -21.90 -7.78
C LYS A 311 8.11 -21.84 -6.44
N LEU A 312 8.50 -22.97 -5.86
CA LEU A 312 9.26 -23.02 -4.60
C LEU A 312 10.71 -23.49 -4.76
N LYS A 313 11.06 -24.12 -5.88
CA LYS A 313 12.41 -24.66 -6.08
C LYS A 313 13.44 -23.58 -6.39
N GLU A 314 13.02 -22.42 -6.92
CA GLU A 314 13.92 -21.34 -7.32
C GLU A 314 13.25 -19.96 -7.13
N ASN A 315 13.28 -19.42 -5.91
CA ASN A 315 12.69 -18.10 -5.64
C ASN A 315 13.58 -17.00 -6.22
N ALA A 316 13.02 -15.96 -6.85
CA ALA A 316 13.81 -14.85 -7.42
C ALA A 316 14.69 -14.16 -6.36
N GLY A 317 14.28 -14.16 -5.09
CA GLY A 317 15.08 -13.69 -3.99
C GLY A 317 16.39 -14.47 -3.81
N ASP A 318 16.46 -15.75 -4.19
CA ASP A 318 17.68 -16.57 -4.09
C ASP A 318 18.80 -16.09 -5.04
N PHE A 319 18.46 -15.33 -6.08
CA PHE A 319 19.41 -14.75 -7.03
C PHE A 319 19.94 -13.38 -6.58
N ILE A 320 19.41 -12.83 -5.48
CA ILE A 320 19.90 -11.57 -4.91
C ILE A 320 21.07 -11.91 -3.99
N ARG A 321 22.29 -11.84 -4.54
CA ARG A 321 23.54 -12.10 -3.81
C ARG A 321 24.08 -10.81 -3.20
N LEU A 322 23.83 -10.64 -1.90
CA LEU A 322 24.35 -9.50 -1.13
C LEU A 322 25.66 -9.84 -0.42
N ASP A 323 26.04 -11.12 -0.36
CA ASP A 323 27.16 -11.59 0.45
C ASP A 323 28.41 -11.92 -0.38
N ASP A 324 28.31 -11.98 -1.73
CA ASP A 324 29.39 -12.33 -2.67
C ASP A 324 30.36 -11.17 -2.99
N ILE A 325 30.17 -9.99 -2.38
CA ILE A 325 31.12 -8.89 -2.49
C ILE A 325 32.13 -9.07 -1.36
N GLU A 326 33.22 -9.79 -1.65
CA GLU A 326 34.37 -9.88 -0.74
C GLU A 326 34.77 -8.48 -0.29
N PHE A 327 34.76 -8.26 1.02
CA PHE A 327 35.36 -7.10 1.66
C PHE A 327 36.88 -7.16 1.42
N ASN A 328 37.32 -6.72 0.25
CA ASN A 328 38.74 -6.46 0.03
C ASN A 328 39.14 -5.18 0.77
N ARG A 329 39.51 -5.42 2.04
CA ARG A 329 40.26 -4.62 3.02
C ARG A 329 39.72 -3.25 3.44
#